data_AF-A0A8K0K4Q3-F1
#
_entry.id   AF-A0A8K0K4Q3-F1
#
_cell.length_a   1.000
_cell.length_b   1.000
_cell.length_c   1.000
_cell.angle_alpha   90.00
_cell.angle_beta   90.00
_cell.angle_gamma   90.00
#
_symmetry.space_group_name_H-M   'P 1'
#
loop_
_entity.id
_entity.type
_entity.pdbx_description
1 polymer ?
#
loop_
_entity_poly.entity_id
_entity_poly.type
_entity_poly.pdbx_seq_one_letter_code
_entity_poly.pdbx_strand_id
1 'polypeptide(L)'
;MINSRRKGGKIPERLHFDQRTASGPNRSFLFNEYFQTVFTPPSNSYDFNALQVESVCPFSLSSIATTAEECLQLLSNLSPNSAIGSDLIGSMFLKNSAPSLSQLVATLINRCFSSGYFPSAWKAANR
;
A
#
# COMPACT_ATOMS: atom_id res chain seq x y z
N MET A 1 13.57 14.09 24.21
CA MET A 1 12.29 14.54 23.63
C MET A 1 12.55 15.04 22.22
N ILE A 2 12.02 14.38 21.19
CA ILE A 2 12.11 14.84 19.79
C ILE A 2 10.75 15.44 19.44
N ASN A 3 10.72 16.74 19.13
CA ASN A 3 9.54 17.38 18.59
C ASN A 3 9.94 18.38 17.50
N SER A 4 9.70 18.04 16.23
CA SER A 4 9.38 19.04 15.21
C SER A 4 8.87 18.35 13.94
N ARG A 5 7.57 18.48 13.67
CA ARG A 5 7.01 18.27 12.33
C ARG A 5 7.46 19.42 11.43
N ARG A 6 8.23 19.14 10.37
CA ARG A 6 8.43 20.10 9.27
C ARG A 6 8.07 19.46 7.93
N LYS A 7 7.17 20.15 7.21
CA LYS A 7 6.85 19.94 5.79
C LYS A 7 8.16 20.04 4.98
N GLY A 8 8.46 19.01 4.18
CA GLY A 8 9.60 18.99 3.24
C GLY A 8 10.96 18.84 3.92
N GLY A 9 11.22 17.72 4.58
CA GLY A 9 12.53 17.43 5.16
C GLY A 9 13.57 17.14 4.08
N LYS A 10 14.28 18.18 3.61
CA LYS A 10 15.54 18.02 2.87
C LYS A 10 16.45 17.15 3.74
N ILE A 11 16.87 15.98 3.22
CA ILE A 11 17.74 15.07 3.97
C ILE A 11 18.94 15.88 4.48
N PRO A 12 19.25 15.84 5.79
CA PRO A 12 20.33 16.63 6.38
C PRO A 12 21.62 16.46 5.58
N GLU A 13 22.28 17.57 5.24
CA GLU A 13 23.49 17.56 4.40
C GLU A 13 24.61 16.73 5.02
N ARG A 14 24.65 16.69 6.36
CA ARG A 14 25.58 15.88 7.16
C ARG A 14 24.80 15.12 8.22
N LEU A 15 25.20 13.88 8.44
CA LEU A 15 24.73 13.02 9.52
C LEU A 15 25.89 12.76 10.47
N HIS A 16 25.59 12.68 11.76
CA HIS A 16 26.55 12.37 12.81
C HIS A 16 26.02 11.17 13.60
N PHE A 17 26.87 10.18 13.82
CA PHE A 17 26.57 9.00 14.63
C PHE A 17 27.86 8.56 15.33
N ASP A 18 27.82 8.45 16.65
CA ASP A 18 28.99 8.35 17.52
C ASP A 18 30.06 9.42 17.19
N GLN A 19 31.25 8.99 16.78
CA GLN A 19 32.37 9.86 16.39
C GLN A 19 32.52 9.98 14.87
N ARG A 20 31.54 9.50 14.09
CA ARG A 20 31.56 9.48 12.63
C ARG A 20 30.61 10.54 12.07
N THR A 21 31.06 11.19 11.01
CA THR A 21 30.27 12.16 10.26
C THR A 21 30.20 11.71 8.80
N ALA A 22 29.01 11.70 8.21
CA ALA A 22 28.80 11.33 6.81
C ALA A 22 28.05 12.42 6.05
N SER A 23 28.47 12.69 4.82
CA SER A 23 27.83 13.60 3.87
C SER A 23 27.63 12.91 2.52
N GLY A 24 26.80 13.51 1.65
CA GLY A 24 26.57 12.97 0.31
C GLY A 24 26.00 11.54 0.31
N PRO A 25 26.48 10.61 -0.53
CA PRO A 25 25.96 9.25 -0.64
C PRO A 25 26.25 8.38 0.60
N ASN A 26 27.33 8.66 1.35
CA ASN A 26 27.71 7.90 2.54
C ASN A 26 26.74 8.06 3.73
N ARG A 27 25.81 9.02 3.63
CA ARG A 27 24.72 9.19 4.62
C ARG A 27 23.85 7.94 4.75
N SER A 28 23.61 7.21 3.65
CA SER A 28 22.80 5.99 3.70
C SER A 28 23.44 4.91 4.55
N PHE A 29 24.78 4.80 4.51
CA PHE A 29 25.53 3.86 5.33
C PHE A 29 25.41 4.19 6.82
N LEU A 30 25.69 5.44 7.18
CA LEU A 30 25.60 5.90 8.58
C LEU A 30 24.16 5.81 9.14
N PHE A 31 23.17 6.06 8.28
CA PHE A 31 21.76 5.88 8.61
C PHE A 31 21.47 4.40 8.86
N ASN A 32 21.86 3.51 7.95
CA ASN A 32 21.66 2.07 8.11
C ASN A 32 22.34 1.53 9.39
N GLU A 33 23.57 1.95 9.69
CA GLU A 33 24.26 1.59 10.95
C GLU A 33 23.45 2.02 12.17
N TYR A 34 22.98 3.28 12.23
CA TYR A 34 22.13 3.74 13.33
C TYR A 34 20.88 2.86 13.50
N PHE A 35 20.15 2.60 12.40
CA PHE A 35 18.93 1.81 12.47
C PHE A 35 19.17 0.36 12.89
N GLN A 36 20.32 -0.23 12.56
CA GLN A 36 20.69 -1.55 13.07
C GLN A 36 20.85 -1.57 14.59
N THR A 37 21.41 -0.51 15.18
CA THR A 37 21.63 -0.47 16.64
C THR A 37 20.34 -0.37 17.45
N VAL A 38 19.32 0.28 16.91
CA VAL A 38 18.00 0.41 17.55
C VAL A 38 17.01 -0.68 17.10
N PHE A 39 17.38 -1.48 16.11
CA PHE A 39 16.57 -2.60 15.66
C PHE A 39 16.74 -3.76 16.63
N THR A 40 15.64 -4.18 17.25
CA THR A 40 15.59 -5.44 17.99
C THR A 40 15.21 -6.53 17.00
N PRO A 41 16.10 -7.47 16.67
CA PRO A 41 15.73 -8.62 15.86
C PRO A 41 14.61 -9.34 16.58
N PRO A 42 13.52 -9.64 15.88
CA PRO A 42 12.42 -10.31 16.55
C PRO A 42 12.90 -11.71 16.99
N SER A 43 12.66 -12.04 18.25
CA SER A 43 13.14 -13.29 18.85
C SER A 43 12.61 -14.47 18.04
N ASN A 44 13.49 -15.41 17.66
CA ASN A 44 13.10 -16.65 16.95
C ASN A 44 12.05 -17.50 17.71
N SER A 45 11.77 -17.17 18.97
CA SER A 45 10.64 -17.67 19.76
C SER A 45 9.42 -16.77 19.59
N TYR A 46 8.84 -16.70 18.39
CA TYR A 46 7.47 -16.25 18.27
C TYR A 46 6.59 -17.40 18.73
N ASP A 47 6.09 -17.34 19.95
CA ASP A 47 4.96 -18.17 20.31
C ASP A 47 3.76 -17.64 19.53
N PHE A 48 3.43 -18.28 18.41
CA PHE A 48 2.30 -17.94 17.58
C PHE A 48 0.99 -17.97 18.37
N ASN A 49 0.93 -18.74 19.47
CA ASN A 49 -0.22 -18.77 20.37
C ASN A 49 -0.30 -17.52 21.25
N ALA A 50 0.83 -16.92 21.64
CA ALA A 50 0.86 -15.69 22.45
C ALA A 50 0.43 -14.44 21.65
N LEU A 51 0.49 -14.50 20.32
CA LEU A 51 0.02 -13.45 19.41
C LEU A 51 -1.43 -13.67 18.92
N GLN A 52 -2.08 -14.77 19.30
CA GLN A 52 -3.54 -14.91 19.18
C GLN A 52 -4.27 -14.09 20.25
N VAL A 53 -3.85 -12.83 20.45
CA VAL A 53 -4.84 -11.83 20.77
C VAL A 53 -5.68 -11.78 19.51
N GLU A 54 -6.86 -12.42 19.54
CA GLU A 54 -7.88 -12.21 18.52
C GLU A 54 -7.94 -10.70 18.34
N SER A 55 -7.39 -10.22 17.22
CA SER A 55 -7.56 -8.82 16.87
C SER A 55 -9.04 -8.73 16.58
N VAL A 56 -9.80 -8.31 17.59
CA VAL A 56 -11.21 -7.99 17.46
C VAL A 56 -11.24 -6.71 16.65
N CYS A 57 -10.92 -6.82 15.36
CA CYS A 57 -11.17 -5.78 14.40
C CYS A 57 -12.70 -5.77 14.25
N PRO A 58 -13.40 -4.73 14.73
CA PRO A 58 -14.85 -4.66 14.59
C PRO A 58 -15.27 -4.51 13.11
N PHE A 59 -14.30 -4.33 12.21
CA PHE A 59 -14.49 -4.16 10.78
C PHE A 59 -14.15 -5.46 10.06
N SER A 60 -15.19 -6.12 9.52
CA SER A 60 -15.04 -7.24 8.59
C SER A 60 -15.08 -6.71 7.17
N LEU A 61 -14.25 -7.28 6.29
CA LEU A 61 -14.30 -6.95 4.87
C LEU A 61 -15.64 -7.34 4.22
N SER A 62 -16.38 -8.28 4.83
CA SER A 62 -17.74 -8.62 4.42
C SER A 62 -18.79 -7.55 4.76
N SER A 63 -18.47 -6.54 5.58
CA SER A 63 -19.39 -5.45 5.92
C SER A 63 -19.32 -4.27 4.95
N ILE A 64 -18.39 -4.31 3.99
CA ILE A 64 -18.31 -3.32 2.92
C ILE A 64 -18.87 -3.90 1.63
N ALA A 65 -19.49 -3.05 0.83
CA ALA A 65 -20.00 -3.37 -0.49
C ALA A 65 -19.82 -2.14 -1.40
N THR A 66 -19.84 -2.38 -2.71
CA THR A 66 -19.91 -1.34 -3.72
C THR A 66 -21.09 -1.57 -4.65
N THR A 67 -21.61 -0.50 -5.24
CA THR A 67 -22.73 -0.56 -6.19
C THR A 67 -22.25 -0.45 -7.64
N ALA A 68 -23.12 -0.83 -8.58
CA ALA A 68 -22.86 -0.63 -10.00
C ALA A 68 -22.77 0.86 -10.34
N GLU A 69 -23.56 1.72 -9.69
CA GLU A 69 -23.54 3.17 -9.87
C GLU A 69 -22.21 3.78 -9.44
N GLU A 70 -21.66 3.36 -8.29
CA GLU A 70 -20.33 3.78 -7.84
C GLU A 70 -19.25 3.35 -8.83
N CYS A 71 -19.30 2.09 -9.26
CA CYS A 71 -18.37 1.57 -10.26
C CYS A 71 -18.48 2.33 -11.59
N LEU A 72 -19.71 2.63 -12.05
CA LEU A 72 -19.95 3.41 -13.27
C LEU A 72 -19.35 4.81 -13.16
N GLN A 73 -19.55 5.49 -12.04
CA GLN A 73 -19.00 6.84 -11.81
C GLN A 73 -17.46 6.80 -11.82
N LEU A 74 -16.85 5.82 -11.16
CA LEU A 74 -15.40 5.68 -11.13
C LEU A 74 -14.82 5.36 -12.52
N LEU A 75 -15.40 4.39 -13.22
CA LEU A 75 -14.97 3.99 -14.58
C LEU A 75 -15.11 5.15 -15.57
N SER A 76 -16.20 5.91 -15.51
CA SER A 76 -16.46 7.05 -16.40
C SER A 76 -15.48 8.22 -16.16
N ASN A 77 -14.98 8.35 -14.94
CA ASN A 77 -14.06 9.42 -14.54
C ASN A 77 -12.57 9.03 -14.64
N LEU A 78 -12.25 7.86 -15.17
CA LEU A 78 -10.86 7.47 -15.42
C LEU A 78 -10.17 8.48 -16.37
N SER A 79 -8.91 8.80 -16.05
CA SER A 79 -8.09 9.63 -16.93
C SER A 79 -7.73 8.83 -18.19
N PRO A 80 -8.00 9.35 -19.40
CA PRO A 80 -7.77 8.64 -20.65
C PRO A 80 -6.27 8.41 -20.95
N ASN A 81 -5.38 9.16 -20.29
CA ASN A 81 -3.92 9.07 -20.48
C ASN A 81 -3.22 8.34 -19.32
N SER A 82 -3.96 7.53 -18.56
CA SER A 82 -3.37 6.73 -17.49
C SER A 82 -2.47 5.64 -18.10
N ALA A 83 -1.36 5.34 -17.43
CA ALA A 83 -0.49 4.24 -17.84
C ALA A 83 -1.29 2.93 -17.90
N ILE A 84 -1.06 2.14 -18.94
CA ILE A 84 -1.68 0.83 -19.12
C ILE A 84 -1.06 -0.13 -18.11
N GLY A 85 -1.91 -0.90 -17.42
CA GLY A 85 -1.48 -1.91 -16.46
C GLY A 85 -0.81 -3.12 -17.13
N SER A 86 -0.38 -4.09 -16.33
CA SER A 86 0.15 -5.38 -16.83
C SER A 86 -0.90 -6.24 -17.54
N ASP A 87 -2.18 -5.90 -17.36
CA ASP A 87 -3.32 -6.54 -18.03
C ASP A 87 -3.54 -6.06 -19.47
N LEU A 88 -2.79 -5.04 -19.92
CA LEU A 88 -2.91 -4.40 -21.22
C LEU A 88 -4.28 -3.73 -21.46
N ILE A 89 -5.08 -3.52 -20.42
CA ILE A 89 -6.38 -2.87 -20.52
C ILE A 89 -6.20 -1.36 -20.31
N GLY A 90 -6.38 -0.59 -21.39
CA GLY A 90 -6.28 0.87 -21.33
C GLY A 90 -7.45 1.53 -20.61
N SER A 91 -7.18 2.65 -19.92
CA SER A 91 -8.23 3.42 -19.23
C SER A 91 -9.32 3.95 -20.16
N MET A 92 -8.98 4.25 -21.42
CA MET A 92 -9.95 4.66 -22.43
C MET A 92 -10.95 3.55 -22.77
N PHE A 93 -10.50 2.28 -22.81
CA PHE A 93 -11.39 1.14 -23.03
C PHE A 93 -12.37 0.98 -21.87
N LEU A 94 -11.87 1.04 -20.63
CA LEU A 94 -12.68 0.94 -19.42
C LEU A 94 -13.72 2.06 -19.33
N LYS A 95 -13.31 3.28 -19.66
CA LYS A 95 -14.19 4.45 -19.69
C LYS A 95 -15.30 4.33 -20.72
N ASN A 96 -14.96 3.94 -21.95
CA ASN A 96 -15.95 3.77 -23.03
C ASN A 96 -16.89 2.59 -22.78
N SER A 97 -16.43 1.57 -22.05
CA SER A 97 -17.21 0.37 -21.71
C SER A 97 -17.84 0.45 -20.31
N ALA A 98 -17.78 1.61 -19.64
CA ALA A 98 -18.22 1.76 -18.26
C ALA A 98 -19.69 1.33 -18.01
N PRO A 99 -20.67 1.66 -18.88
CA PRO A 99 -22.05 1.20 -18.70
C PRO A 99 -22.21 -0.32 -18.73
N SER A 100 -21.40 -1.00 -19.55
CA SER A 100 -21.44 -2.46 -19.71
C SER A 100 -20.66 -3.19 -18.62
N LEU A 101 -19.60 -2.57 -18.08
CA LEU A 101 -18.70 -3.18 -17.12
C LEU A 101 -19.09 -2.91 -15.66
N SER A 102 -19.83 -1.84 -15.37
CA SER A 102 -20.15 -1.41 -14.01
C SER A 102 -20.71 -2.52 -13.12
N GLN A 103 -21.72 -3.24 -13.61
CA GLN A 103 -22.35 -4.35 -12.89
C GLN A 103 -21.39 -5.52 -12.66
N LEU A 104 -20.57 -5.84 -13.67
CA LEU A 104 -19.62 -6.94 -13.60
C LEU A 104 -18.49 -6.62 -12.60
N VAL A 105 -17.97 -5.39 -12.63
CA VAL A 105 -16.95 -4.90 -11.71
C VAL A 105 -17.47 -4.88 -10.27
N ALA A 106 -18.69 -4.36 -10.04
CA ALA A 106 -19.30 -4.37 -8.71
C ALA A 106 -19.46 -5.79 -8.16
N THR A 107 -19.94 -6.72 -8.99
CA THR A 107 -20.10 -8.13 -8.61
C THR A 107 -18.77 -8.78 -8.25
N LEU A 108 -17.72 -8.54 -9.04
CA LEU A 108 -16.38 -9.06 -8.79
C LEU A 108 -15.80 -8.53 -7.47
N ILE A 109 -15.87 -7.22 -7.25
CA ILE A 109 -15.34 -6.57 -6.04
C ILE A 109 -16.11 -7.04 -4.80
N ASN A 110 -17.43 -7.10 -4.85
CA ASN A 110 -18.25 -7.60 -3.73
C ASN A 110 -17.96 -9.07 -3.40
N ARG A 111 -17.61 -9.88 -4.41
CA ARG A 111 -17.15 -11.25 -4.18
C ARG A 111 -15.79 -11.28 -3.48
N CYS A 112 -14.86 -10.42 -3.86
CA CYS A 112 -13.60 -10.26 -3.13
C CYS A 112 -13.86 -9.83 -1.68
N PHE A 113 -14.83 -8.92 -1.46
CA PHE A 113 -15.15 -8.41 -0.14
C PHE A 113 -15.74 -9.47 0.80
N SER A 114 -16.73 -10.20 0.31
CA SER A 114 -17.39 -11.27 1.07
C SER A 114 -16.50 -12.48 1.31
N SER A 115 -15.63 -12.85 0.37
CA SER A 115 -14.76 -14.03 0.51
C SER A 115 -13.42 -13.72 1.17
N GLY A 116 -12.99 -12.46 1.20
CA GLY A 116 -11.63 -12.07 1.58
C GLY A 116 -10.54 -12.46 0.57
N TYR A 117 -10.91 -13.04 -0.58
CA TYR A 117 -9.97 -13.48 -1.60
C TYR A 117 -9.84 -12.48 -2.74
N PHE A 118 -8.62 -11.97 -2.93
CA PHE A 118 -8.26 -11.12 -4.06
C PHE A 118 -7.32 -11.86 -5.02
N PRO A 119 -7.47 -11.67 -6.34
CA PRO A 119 -6.59 -12.26 -7.34
C PRO A 119 -5.11 -11.99 -7.04
N SER A 120 -4.27 -13.01 -7.11
CA SER A 120 -2.83 -12.87 -6.85
C SER A 120 -2.16 -11.87 -7.79
N ALA A 121 -2.62 -11.79 -9.03
CA ALA A 121 -2.14 -10.81 -10.01
C ALA A 121 -2.36 -9.35 -9.57
N TRP A 122 -3.42 -9.05 -8.81
CA TRP A 122 -3.68 -7.69 -8.31
C TRP A 122 -2.76 -7.29 -7.16
N LYS A 123 -2.18 -8.28 -6.47
CA LYS A 123 -1.23 -8.07 -5.37
C LYS A 123 0.22 -7.93 -5.86
N ALA A 124 0.47 -8.23 -7.13
CA ALA A 124 1.78 -8.04 -7.73
C ALA A 124 1.97 -6.54 -8.04
N ALA A 125 2.74 -5.84 -7.22
CA ALA A 125 3.23 -4.51 -7.57
C ALA A 125 4.27 -4.67 -8.68
N ASN A 126 4.00 -4.17 -9.88
CA ASN A 126 5.04 -3.99 -10.88
C ASN A 126 6.05 -2.96 -10.35
N ARG A 127 7.33 -3.37 -10.35
CA ARG A 127 8.48 -2.62 -9.86
C ARG A 127 8.93 -1.54 -10.82
#